data_AF-A0A347ZRW1-F1
#
_entry.id   AF-A0A347ZRW1-F1
#
_cell.length_a   1.000
_cell.length_b   1.000
_cell.length_c   1.000
_cell.angle_alpha   90.00
_cell.angle_beta   90.00
_cell.angle_gamma   90.00
#
_symmetry.space_group_name_H-M   'P 1'
#
loop_
_entity.id
_entity.type
_entity.pdbx_description
1 polymer ?
#
loop_
_entity_poly.entity_id
_entity_poly.type
_entity_poly.pdbx_seq_one_letter_code
_entity_poly.pdbx_strand_id
1 'polypeptide(L)'
;MFANILIFIFFFSINLFLLALAGALRLFPSFLKSARALLYEFMGWSFKFYQIILGQIAPFFQNRWGLYILEGSLRILSTIILSLILGLLILWILGLPISAWTVGLCFLHGLVVGLVWGEVDHAAAEGFRMGANFE
;
A
#
# COMPACT_ATOMS: atom_id res chain seq x y z
N MET A 1 22.74 -22.37 -47.81
CA MET A 1 22.97 -22.99 -46.49
C MET A 1 22.95 -21.96 -45.35
N PHE A 2 23.73 -20.87 -45.46
CA PHE A 2 23.78 -19.80 -44.44
C PHE A 2 22.42 -19.11 -44.16
N ALA A 3 21.65 -18.81 -45.21
CA ALA A 3 20.32 -18.20 -45.08
C ALA A 3 19.34 -19.07 -44.25
N ASN A 4 19.39 -20.40 -44.41
CA ASN A 4 18.51 -21.30 -43.66
C ASN A 4 18.89 -21.34 -42.18
N ILE A 5 20.18 -21.23 -41.85
CA ILE A 5 20.65 -21.17 -40.46
C ILE A 5 20.17 -19.87 -39.79
N LEU A 6 20.28 -18.73 -40.48
CA LEU A 6 19.76 -17.44 -39.99
C LEU A 6 18.26 -17.46 -39.74
N ILE A 7 17.49 -18.03 -40.68
CA ILE A 7 16.05 -18.19 -40.55
C ILE A 7 15.72 -19.07 -39.33
N PHE A 8 16.45 -20.16 -39.12
CA PHE A 8 16.24 -21.06 -37.98
C PHE A 8 16.51 -20.37 -36.64
N ILE A 9 17.63 -19.63 -36.54
CA ILE A 9 17.98 -18.87 -35.34
C ILE A 9 16.91 -17.82 -35.05
N PHE A 10 16.44 -17.10 -36.06
CA PHE A 10 15.40 -16.08 -35.91
C PHE A 10 14.09 -16.68 -35.37
N PHE A 11 13.60 -17.77 -35.96
CA PHE A 11 12.39 -18.44 -35.49
C PHE A 11 12.55 -19.06 -34.09
N PHE A 12 13.75 -19.55 -33.77
CA PHE A 12 14.07 -20.08 -32.45
C PHE A 12 14.07 -18.97 -31.38
N SER A 13 14.69 -17.82 -31.66
CA SER A 13 14.70 -16.65 -30.77
C SER A 13 13.30 -16.09 -30.55
N ILE A 14 12.47 -16.01 -31.59
CA ILE A 14 11.06 -15.58 -31.46
C ILE A 14 10.28 -16.56 -30.57
N ASN A 15 10.45 -17.87 -30.77
CA ASN A 15 9.77 -18.86 -29.92
C ASN A 15 10.19 -18.74 -28.45
N LEU A 16 11.48 -18.58 -28.17
CA LEU A 16 11.98 -18.37 -26.82
C LEU A 16 11.41 -17.08 -26.19
N PHE A 17 11.37 -15.99 -26.95
CA PHE A 17 10.78 -14.73 -26.50
C PHE A 17 9.29 -14.89 -26.15
N LEU A 18 8.51 -15.54 -27.01
CA LEU A 18 7.08 -15.77 -26.77
C LEU A 18 6.85 -16.68 -25.56
N LEU A 19 7.68 -17.72 -25.38
CA LEU A 19 7.64 -18.59 -24.20
C LEU A 19 7.96 -17.82 -22.91
N ALA A 20 8.99 -16.97 -22.92
CA ALA A 20 9.34 -16.13 -21.78
C ALA A 20 8.22 -15.14 -21.43
N LEU A 21 7.63 -14.49 -22.44
CA LEU A 21 6.52 -13.56 -22.25
C LEU A 21 5.27 -14.28 -21.70
N ALA A 22 4.92 -15.44 -22.25
CA ALA A 22 3.81 -16.26 -21.75
C ALA A 22 4.06 -16.73 -20.31
N GLY A 23 5.30 -17.11 -19.98
CA GLY A 23 5.71 -17.45 -18.62
C GLY A 23 5.56 -16.27 -17.65
N ALA A 24 6.01 -15.08 -18.05
CA ALA A 24 5.87 -13.86 -17.27
C ALA A 24 4.40 -13.51 -17.02
N LEU A 25 3.57 -13.55 -18.07
CA LEU A 25 2.12 -13.29 -17.97
C LEU A 25 1.40 -14.31 -17.08
N ARG A 26 1.86 -15.56 -17.06
CA ARG A 26 1.29 -16.62 -16.21
C ARG A 26 1.69 -16.47 -14.74
N LEU A 27 2.87 -15.96 -14.45
CA LEU A 27 3.36 -15.70 -13.08
C LEU A 27 2.83 -14.38 -12.52
N PHE A 28 2.50 -13.43 -13.39
CA PHE A 28 1.95 -12.12 -13.03
C PHE A 28 0.73 -12.18 -12.07
N PRO A 29 -0.32 -12.99 -12.31
CA PRO A 29 -1.45 -13.08 -11.38
C PRO A 29 -1.05 -13.59 -10.00
N SER A 30 -0.12 -14.55 -9.91
CA SER A 30 0.37 -15.06 -8.62
C SER A 30 1.18 -13.99 -7.88
N PHE A 31 2.04 -13.27 -8.59
CA PHE A 31 2.79 -12.15 -8.02
C PHE A 31 1.86 -11.04 -7.50
N LEU A 32 0.82 -10.69 -8.26
CA LEU A 32 -0.19 -9.71 -7.84
C LEU A 32 -0.96 -10.16 -6.59
N LYS A 33 -1.30 -11.45 -6.47
CA LYS A 33 -1.95 -11.98 -5.26
C LYS A 33 -1.06 -11.83 -4.03
N SER A 34 0.22 -12.20 -4.14
CA SER A 34 1.17 -12.06 -3.03
C SER A 34 1.46 -10.60 -2.68
N ALA A 35 1.65 -9.74 -3.69
CA ALA A 35 1.85 -8.31 -3.49
C ALA A 35 0.62 -7.67 -2.82
N ARG A 36 -0.59 -8.07 -3.23
CA ARG A 36 -1.84 -7.63 -2.61
C ARG A 36 -1.94 -8.06 -1.14
N ALA A 37 -1.58 -9.30 -0.82
CA ALA A 37 -1.59 -9.80 0.55
C ALA A 37 -0.62 -9.00 1.44
N LEU A 38 0.61 -8.78 0.97
CA LEU A 38 1.60 -7.96 1.68
C LEU A 38 1.13 -6.51 1.85
N LEU A 39 0.52 -5.93 0.82
CA LEU A 39 -0.02 -4.58 0.89
C LEU A 39 -1.15 -4.48 1.92
N TYR A 40 -2.05 -5.46 1.98
CA TYR A 40 -3.11 -5.50 2.99
C TYR A 40 -2.56 -5.65 4.40
N GLU A 41 -1.58 -6.52 4.62
CA GLU A 41 -0.94 -6.64 5.92
C GLU A 41 -0.29 -5.32 6.33
N PHE A 42 0.48 -4.70 5.44
CA PHE A 42 1.13 -3.42 5.69
C PHE A 42 0.11 -2.30 6.00
N MET A 43 -1.00 -2.26 5.26
CA MET A 43 -2.09 -1.32 5.54
C MET A 43 -2.75 -1.61 6.90
N GLY A 44 -2.96 -2.89 7.24
CA GLY A 44 -3.52 -3.29 8.53
C GLY A 44 -2.64 -2.88 9.71
N TRP A 45 -1.31 -3.04 9.57
CA TRP A 45 -0.35 -2.54 10.56
C TRP A 45 -0.36 -1.01 10.67
N SER A 46 -0.33 -0.31 9.53
CA SER A 46 -0.38 1.15 9.49
C SER A 46 -1.66 1.69 10.14
N PHE A 47 -2.81 1.05 9.86
CA PHE A 47 -4.09 1.40 10.45
C PHE A 47 -4.08 1.24 11.98
N LYS A 48 -3.67 0.08 12.49
CA LYS A 48 -3.58 -0.16 13.94
C LYS A 48 -2.69 0.86 14.63
N PHE A 49 -1.55 1.16 14.03
CA PHE A 49 -0.61 2.13 14.57
C PHE A 49 -1.20 3.54 14.60
N TYR A 50 -1.87 3.96 13.51
CA TYR A 50 -2.50 5.27 13.44
C TYR A 50 -3.68 5.37 14.40
N GLN A 51 -4.44 4.29 14.59
CA GLN A 51 -5.59 4.26 15.50
C GLN A 51 -5.12 4.44 16.95
N ILE A 52 -4.01 3.82 17.33
CA ILE A 52 -3.41 4.03 18.66
C ILE A 52 -2.98 5.49 18.84
N ILE A 53 -2.25 6.06 17.88
CA ILE A 53 -1.73 7.43 18.01
C ILE A 53 -2.87 8.45 17.96
N LEU A 54 -3.70 8.42 16.92
CA LEU A 54 -4.81 9.36 16.78
C LEU A 54 -5.86 9.17 17.87
N GLY A 55 -6.10 7.94 18.34
CA GLY A 55 -7.02 7.66 19.44
C GLY A 55 -6.56 8.27 20.78
N GLN A 56 -5.25 8.30 21.04
CA GLN A 56 -4.71 8.97 22.22
C GLN A 56 -4.77 10.50 22.11
N ILE A 57 -4.64 11.03 20.90
CA ILE A 57 -4.62 12.47 20.64
C ILE A 57 -6.05 13.05 20.50
N ALA A 58 -7.00 12.25 20.01
CA ALA A 58 -8.39 12.64 19.78
C ALA A 58 -9.08 13.32 20.97
N PRO A 59 -9.03 12.77 22.21
CA PRO A 59 -9.69 13.41 23.34
C PRO A 59 -9.12 14.79 23.65
N PHE A 60 -7.83 15.04 23.36
CA PHE A 60 -7.23 16.36 23.54
C PHE A 60 -7.83 17.40 22.58
N PHE A 61 -7.95 17.05 21.29
CA PHE A 61 -8.53 17.93 20.28
C PHE A 61 -10.03 18.12 20.48
N GLN A 62 -10.74 17.07 20.88
CA GLN A 62 -12.17 17.14 21.17
C GLN A 62 -12.45 18.02 22.39
N ASN A 63 -11.73 17.83 23.49
CA ASN A 63 -11.97 18.59 24.73
C ASN A 63 -11.53 20.05 24.62
N ARG A 64 -10.52 20.36 23.80
CA ARG A 64 -9.97 21.72 23.69
C ARG A 64 -10.56 22.55 22.56
N TRP A 65 -10.92 21.92 21.44
CA TRP A 65 -11.37 22.60 20.23
C TRP A 65 -12.70 22.07 19.68
N GLY A 66 -13.30 21.04 20.29
CA GLY A 66 -14.52 20.42 19.77
C GLY A 66 -14.33 19.67 18.45
N LEU A 67 -13.09 19.36 18.08
CA LEU A 67 -12.77 18.75 16.79
C LEU A 67 -12.72 17.22 16.91
N TYR A 68 -13.57 16.55 16.13
CA TYR A 68 -13.62 15.09 16.00
C TYR A 68 -12.64 14.63 14.92
N ILE A 69 -11.36 14.54 15.29
CA ILE A 69 -10.27 14.19 14.34
C ILE A 69 -10.35 12.75 13.81
N LEU A 70 -11.20 11.90 14.38
CA LEU A 70 -11.44 10.53 13.91
C LEU A 70 -12.62 10.44 12.94
N GLU A 71 -13.28 11.55 12.61
CA GLU A 71 -14.47 11.58 11.78
C GLU A 71 -14.29 12.41 10.50
N GLY A 72 -15.00 12.00 9.45
CA GLY A 72 -15.15 12.75 8.20
C GLY A 72 -13.83 13.13 7.52
N SER A 73 -13.76 14.38 7.05
CA SER A 73 -12.59 14.93 6.35
C SER A 73 -11.41 15.22 7.29
N LEU A 74 -11.67 15.49 8.57
CA LEU A 74 -10.62 15.73 9.56
C LEU A 74 -9.78 14.48 9.78
N ARG A 75 -10.41 13.29 9.76
CA ARG A 75 -9.71 12.02 9.78
C ARG A 75 -8.68 11.89 8.67
N ILE A 76 -9.10 12.15 7.42
CA ILE A 76 -8.22 12.05 6.26
C ILE A 76 -7.05 13.02 6.40
N LEU A 77 -7.32 14.25 6.86
CA LEU A 77 -6.26 15.24 7.08
C LEU A 77 -5.29 14.78 8.18
N SER A 78 -5.81 14.26 9.30
CA SER A 78 -4.99 13.74 10.41
C SER A 78 -4.14 12.54 10.01
N THR A 79 -4.66 11.62 9.19
CA THR A 79 -3.87 10.48 8.69
C THR A 79 -2.80 10.89 7.69
N ILE A 80 -3.07 11.88 6.83
CA ILE A 80 -2.06 12.46 5.94
C ILE A 80 -0.94 13.12 6.74
N ILE A 81 -1.28 13.96 7.71
CA ILE A 81 -0.31 14.65 8.55
C ILE A 81 0.53 13.63 9.32
N LEU A 82 -0.11 12.63 9.94
CA LEU A 82 0.59 11.59 10.68
C LEU A 82 1.52 10.78 9.76
N SER A 83 1.07 10.41 8.57
CA SER A 83 1.88 9.69 7.58
C SER A 83 3.10 10.49 7.14
N LEU A 84 2.93 11.79 6.90
CA LEU A 84 4.04 12.68 6.56
C LEU A 84 5.04 12.80 7.71
N ILE A 85 4.57 13.02 8.94
CA ILE A 85 5.45 13.13 10.13
C ILE A 85 6.24 11.83 10.32
N LEU A 86 5.56 10.69 10.29
CA LEU A 86 6.19 9.39 10.50
C LEU A 86 7.17 9.05 9.38
N GLY A 87 6.76 9.27 8.13
CA GLY A 87 7.60 9.02 6.95
C GLY A 87 8.86 9.88 6.94
N LEU A 88 8.73 11.17 7.24
CA LEU A 88 9.88 12.08 7.35
C LEU A 88 10.80 11.69 8.51
N LEU A 89 10.24 11.27 9.65
CA LEU A 89 11.01 10.82 10.80
C LEU A 89 11.80 9.53 10.48
N ILE A 90 11.19 8.57 9.78
CA ILE A 90 11.86 7.35 9.33
C ILE A 90 13.00 7.68 8.34
N LEU A 91 12.73 8.53 7.34
CA LEU A 91 13.75 8.94 6.37
C LEU A 91 14.92 9.63 7.06
N TRP A 92 14.64 10.48 8.05
CA TRP A 92 15.65 11.16 8.83
C TRP A 92 16.49 10.19 9.68
N ILE A 93 15.87 9.23 10.37
CA ILE A 93 16.57 8.19 11.15
C ILE A 93 17.47 7.32 10.26
N LEU A 94 17.00 7.00 9.05
CA LEU A 94 17.76 6.18 8.10
C LEU A 94 18.80 6.98 7.29
N GLY A 95 18.87 8.30 7.46
CA GLY A 95 19.74 9.16 6.68
C GLY A 95 19.44 9.17 5.18
N LEU A 96 18.20 8.85 4.80
CA LEU A 96 17.78 8.82 3.39
C LEU A 96 17.41 10.22 2.89
N PRO A 97 17.70 10.55 1.62
CA PRO A 97 17.36 11.85 1.07
C PRO A 97 15.84 12.03 0.98
N ILE A 98 15.36 13.18 1.44
CA ILE A 98 13.97 13.58 1.29
C ILE A 98 13.79 14.10 -0.14
N SER A 99 13.01 13.38 -0.94
CA SER A 99 12.69 13.77 -2.32
C SER A 99 11.20 14.07 -2.44
N ALA A 100 10.82 14.83 -3.47
CA ALA A 100 9.40 15.07 -3.76
C ALA A 100 8.62 13.76 -3.94
N TRP A 101 9.26 12.71 -4.47
CA TRP A 101 8.67 11.38 -4.62
C TRP A 101 8.39 10.71 -3.28
N THR A 102 9.32 10.75 -2.32
CA THR A 102 9.10 10.13 -1.01
C THR A 102 8.02 10.87 -0.22
N VAL A 103 7.97 12.20 -0.31
CA VAL A 103 6.90 13.01 0.27
C VAL A 103 5.55 12.69 -0.39
N GLY A 104 5.51 12.59 -1.72
CA GLY A 104 4.31 12.21 -2.46
C GLY A 104 3.79 10.82 -2.09
N LEU A 105 4.70 9.85 -1.89
CA LEU A 105 4.34 8.51 -1.42
C LEU A 105 3.78 8.54 0.00
N CYS A 106 4.37 9.31 0.92
CA CYS A 106 3.86 9.47 2.29
C CYS A 106 2.47 10.13 2.30
N PHE A 107 2.26 11.13 1.44
CA PHE A 107 0.96 11.77 1.26
C PHE A 107 -0.09 10.77 0.74
N LEU A 108 0.23 10.06 -0.35
CA LEU A 108 -0.67 9.07 -0.94
C LEU A 108 -1.00 7.95 0.05
N HIS A 109 0.00 7.48 0.80
CA HIS A 109 -0.19 6.50 1.87
C HIS A 109 -1.19 6.98 2.92
N GLY A 110 -1.00 8.19 3.46
CA GLY A 110 -1.91 8.75 4.47
C GLY A 110 -3.32 9.01 3.94
N LEU A 111 -3.44 9.38 2.66
CA LEU A 111 -4.72 9.55 1.97
C LEU A 111 -5.47 8.21 1.84
N VAL A 112 -4.79 7.17 1.34
CA VAL A 112 -5.37 5.83 1.17
C VAL A 112 -5.78 5.28 2.54
N VAL A 113 -4.94 5.39 3.57
CA VAL A 113 -5.29 4.96 4.94
C VAL A 113 -6.50 5.72 5.46
N GLY A 114 -6.58 7.05 5.29
CA GLY A 114 -7.71 7.85 5.78
C GLY A 114 -9.04 7.58 5.07
N LEU A 115 -8.99 7.27 3.77
CA LEU A 115 -10.17 6.90 2.98
C LEU A 115 -10.68 5.51 3.37
N VAL A 116 -9.79 4.52 3.42
CA VAL A 116 -10.13 3.13 3.72
C VAL A 116 -10.47 2.94 5.22
N TRP A 117 -10.08 3.89 6.07
CA TRP A 117 -10.32 3.85 7.52
C TRP A 117 -11.77 3.52 7.90
N GLY A 118 -12.75 4.14 7.24
CA GLY A 118 -14.16 3.90 7.54
C GLY A 118 -14.61 2.48 7.18
N GLU A 119 -14.05 1.92 6.11
CA GLU A 119 -14.32 0.54 5.70
C GLU A 119 -13.64 -0.47 6.65
N VAL A 120 -12.44 -0.16 7.15
CA VAL A 120 -11.74 -1.01 8.13
C VAL A 120 -12.42 -0.98 9.50
N ASP A 121 -12.85 0.18 10.00
CA ASP A 121 -13.58 0.25 11.28
C ASP A 121 -14.91 -0.53 11.19
N HIS A 122 -15.61 -0.48 10.04
CA HIS A 122 -16.79 -1.30 9.81
C HIS A 122 -16.46 -2.80 9.68
N ALA A 123 -15.42 -3.19 8.94
CA ALA A 123 -14.99 -4.58 8.83
C ALA A 123 -14.43 -5.16 10.15
N ALA A 124 -13.80 -4.32 10.98
CA ALA A 124 -13.33 -4.69 12.31
C ALA A 124 -14.51 -4.85 13.29
N ALA A 125 -15.54 -4.01 13.18
CA ALA A 125 -16.77 -4.08 13.96
C ALA A 125 -17.70 -5.25 13.56
N GLU A 126 -17.80 -5.57 12.26
CA GLU A 126 -18.56 -6.72 11.74
C GLU A 126 -17.80 -8.05 11.86
N GLY A 127 -16.51 -7.98 12.17
CA GLY A 127 -15.71 -9.11 12.53
C GLY A 127 -14.55 -9.29 11.57
N PHE A 128 -13.39 -9.34 12.20
CA PHE A 128 -12.18 -10.10 11.87
C PHE A 128 -12.46 -11.59 11.53
N ARG A 129 -13.48 -11.89 10.70
CA ARG A 129 -13.93 -13.21 10.22
C ARG A 129 -13.84 -13.38 8.70
N MET A 130 -13.39 -12.36 7.95
CA MET A 130 -13.00 -12.57 6.54
C MET A 130 -11.56 -13.11 6.39
N GLY A 131 -10.89 -13.45 7.48
CA GLY A 131 -9.66 -14.27 7.47
C GLY A 131 -9.92 -15.79 7.54
N ALA A 132 -11.17 -16.23 7.64
CA ALA A 132 -11.51 -17.66 7.82
C ALA A 132 -12.12 -18.33 6.58
N ASN A 133 -12.47 -17.57 5.52
CA ASN A 133 -13.19 -18.11 4.35
C ASN A 133 -12.54 -17.71 3.01
N PHE A 134 -11.22 -17.76 2.92
CA PHE A 134 -10.54 -17.87 1.62
C PHE A 134 -9.96 -19.28 1.49
N GLU A 135 -10.86 -20.27 1.40
CA GLU A 135 -10.63 -21.49 0.62
C GLU A 135 -10.95 -21.21 -0.85
#